data_AF-A0A3D2XDN2-F1
#
_entry.id   AF-A0A3D2XDN2-F1
#
_cell.length_a   1.000
_cell.length_b   1.000
_cell.length_c   1.000
_cell.angle_alpha   90.00
_cell.angle_beta   90.00
_cell.angle_gamma   90.00
#
_symmetry.space_group_name_H-M   'P 1'
#
loop_
_entity.id
_entity.type
_entity.pdbx_description
1 polymer ?
#
loop_
_entity_poly.entity_id
_entity_poly.type
_entity_poly.pdbx_seq_one_letter_code
_entity_poly.pdbx_strand_id
1 'polypeptide(L)'
;MKLLPNKKASLLLAGLFLAGSIFGFMVKLPSAFRHYDKELHSLFYFLAAAFLNVLFAKKRFTRHILIFAFLYLLGMSIEYAQEYSNQFFRKRIHGRYDKEDVLSNLKGLIAFSVVWIVYVGLTFFAKRPTWQKEADSSK
;
A
#
# COMPACT_ATOMS: atom_id res chain seq x y z
N MET A 1 11.27 21.73 4.37
CA MET A 1 11.84 20.46 3.85
C MET A 1 11.00 19.98 2.67
N LYS A 2 11.45 20.17 1.41
CA LYS A 2 10.77 19.64 0.21
C LYS A 2 11.03 18.14 0.12
N LEU A 3 10.29 17.37 0.93
CA LEU A 3 10.42 15.90 1.07
C LEU A 3 9.85 15.12 -0.12
N LEU A 4 9.34 15.79 -1.15
CA LEU A 4 8.67 15.15 -2.28
C LEU A 4 9.47 15.36 -3.57
N PRO A 5 9.90 14.27 -4.24
CA PRO A 5 10.54 14.36 -5.54
C PRO A 5 9.60 14.98 -6.60
N ASN A 6 10.17 15.47 -7.71
CA ASN A 6 9.41 15.92 -8.88
C ASN A 6 8.39 14.84 -9.29
N LYS A 7 7.20 15.21 -9.80
CA LYS A 7 6.15 14.27 -10.24
C LYS A 7 6.70 13.11 -11.10
N LYS A 8 7.62 13.41 -12.03
CA LYS A 8 8.27 12.40 -12.88
C LYS A 8 9.11 11.41 -12.05
N ALA A 9 9.86 11.91 -11.07
CA ALA A 9 10.65 11.08 -10.18
C ALA A 9 9.78 10.27 -9.20
N SER A 10 8.66 10.80 -8.70
CA SER A 10 7.69 10.01 -7.92
C SER A 10 7.10 8.85 -8.73
N LEU A 11 6.79 9.08 -10.01
CA LEU A 11 6.28 8.02 -10.90
C LEU A 11 7.34 6.97 -11.19
N LEU A 12 8.58 7.38 -11.49
CA LEU A 12 9.69 6.46 -11.71
C LEU A 12 9.97 5.61 -10.46
N LEU A 13 10.00 6.22 -9.28
CA LEU A 13 10.21 5.52 -8.03
C LEU A 13 9.08 4.52 -7.74
N ALA A 14 7.82 4.92 -7.95
CA ALA A 14 6.68 4.03 -7.81
C ALA A 14 6.74 2.85 -8.80
N GLY A 15 7.17 3.10 -10.04
CA GLY A 15 7.36 2.06 -11.06
C GLY A 15 8.44 1.06 -10.69
N LEU A 16 9.60 1.54 -10.20
CA LEU A 16 10.68 0.67 -9.73
C LEU A 16 10.25 -0.18 -8.52
N PHE A 17 9.54 0.43 -7.57
CA PHE A 17 9.02 -0.27 -6.40
C PHE A 17 7.98 -1.33 -6.79
N LEU A 18 7.10 -1.00 -7.74
CA LEU A 18 6.10 -1.92 -8.27
C LEU A 18 6.75 -3.11 -9.01
N ALA A 19 7.75 -2.85 -9.84
CA ALA A 19 8.47 -3.92 -10.55
C ALA A 19 9.20 -4.82 -9.54
N GLY A 20 9.89 -4.21 -8.57
CA GLY A 20 10.56 -4.94 -7.49
C GLY A 20 9.59 -5.76 -6.64
N SER A 21 8.40 -5.24 -6.34
CA SER A 21 7.41 -5.98 -5.57
C SER A 21 6.85 -7.16 -6.35
N ILE A 22 6.47 -6.98 -7.61
CA ILE A 22 5.99 -8.08 -8.45
C ILE A 22 7.05 -9.19 -8.51
N PHE A 23 8.32 -8.84 -8.74
CA PHE A 23 9.41 -9.81 -8.74
C PHE A 23 9.55 -10.50 -7.37
N GLY A 24 9.51 -9.73 -6.28
CA GLY A 24 9.59 -10.26 -4.91
C GLY A 24 8.51 -11.29 -4.61
N PHE A 25 7.25 -11.03 -4.97
CA PHE A 25 6.15 -11.99 -4.81
C PHE A 25 6.25 -13.20 -5.73
N MET A 26 6.99 -13.12 -6.84
CA MET A 26 7.27 -14.28 -7.69
C MET A 26 8.42 -15.14 -7.17
N VAL A 27 9.26 -14.63 -6.26
CA VAL A 27 10.35 -15.41 -5.65
C VAL A 27 9.83 -16.17 -4.43
N LYS A 28 10.17 -17.46 -4.36
CA LYS A 28 9.74 -18.32 -3.26
C LYS A 28 10.42 -17.93 -1.95
N LEU A 29 9.64 -17.79 -0.89
CA LEU A 29 10.15 -17.39 0.41
C LEU A 29 11.12 -18.46 0.99
N PRO A 30 12.27 -18.06 1.56
CA PRO A 30 13.17 -18.97 2.26
C PRO A 30 12.44 -19.73 3.37
N SER A 31 12.82 -20.98 3.62
CA SER A 31 12.12 -21.87 4.57
C SER A 31 11.95 -21.27 5.96
N ALA A 32 12.95 -20.54 6.45
CA ALA A 32 12.95 -19.90 7.77
C ALA A 32 11.80 -18.88 7.96
N PHE A 33 11.32 -18.27 6.87
CA PHE A 33 10.30 -17.21 6.95
C PHE A 33 8.89 -17.68 6.60
N ARG A 34 8.70 -18.95 6.18
CA ARG A 34 7.38 -19.46 5.75
C ARG A 34 6.30 -19.42 6.83
N HIS A 35 6.68 -19.43 8.11
CA HIS A 35 5.71 -19.28 9.19
C HIS A 35 5.17 -17.86 9.30
N TYR A 36 5.92 -16.86 8.80
CA TYR A 36 5.59 -15.44 8.85
C TYR A 36 5.01 -14.90 7.52
N ASP A 37 4.68 -15.79 6.59
CA ASP A 37 4.31 -15.41 5.21
C ASP A 37 3.12 -14.44 5.19
N LYS A 38 2.10 -14.73 6.00
CA LYS A 38 0.90 -13.91 6.14
C LYS A 38 1.19 -12.54 6.77
N GLU A 39 2.02 -12.52 7.81
CA GLU A 39 2.46 -11.30 8.46
C GLU A 39 3.27 -10.43 7.49
N LEU A 40 4.13 -11.03 6.68
CA LEU A 40 4.91 -10.36 5.65
C LEU A 40 4.02 -9.78 4.55
N HIS A 41 3.00 -10.52 4.11
CA HIS A 41 1.98 -10.04 3.17
C HIS A 41 1.25 -8.80 3.72
N SER A 42 0.74 -8.90 4.95
CA SER A 42 0.09 -7.78 5.64
C SER A 42 1.01 -6.57 5.80
N LEU A 43 2.25 -6.79 6.27
CA LEU A 43 3.25 -5.74 6.45
C LEU A 43 3.62 -5.07 5.12
N PHE A 44 3.83 -5.87 4.07
CA PHE A 44 4.13 -5.37 2.74
C PHE A 44 3.01 -4.45 2.24
N TYR A 45 1.74 -4.88 2.31
CA TYR A 45 0.62 -4.07 1.85
C TYR A 45 0.37 -2.84 2.71
N PHE A 46 0.60 -2.91 4.02
CA PHE A 46 0.59 -1.75 4.91
C PHE A 46 1.62 -0.71 4.47
N LEU A 47 2.88 -1.13 4.26
CA LEU A 47 3.97 -0.24 3.87
C LEU A 47 3.79 0.30 2.43
N ALA A 48 3.31 -0.52 1.51
CA ALA A 48 2.99 -0.10 0.14
C ALA A 48 1.88 0.97 0.14
N ALA A 49 0.82 0.76 0.93
CA ALA A 49 -0.24 1.76 1.08
C ALA A 49 0.29 3.06 1.70
N ALA A 50 1.14 2.97 2.73
CA ALA A 50 1.80 4.12 3.34
C ALA A 50 2.65 4.90 2.32
N PHE A 51 3.52 4.20 1.62
CA PHE A 51 4.41 4.76 0.63
C PHE A 51 3.66 5.49 -0.49
N LEU A 52 2.66 4.85 -1.09
CA LEU A 52 1.87 5.45 -2.16
C LEU A 52 1.00 6.62 -1.66
N ASN A 53 0.47 6.55 -0.42
CA ASN A 53 -0.31 7.65 0.14
C ASN A 53 0.55 8.89 0.41
N VAL A 54 1.77 8.71 0.90
CA VAL A 54 2.74 9.79 1.09
C VAL A 54 3.11 10.42 -0.24
N LEU A 55 3.36 9.62 -1.28
CA LEU A 55 3.73 10.13 -2.61
C LEU A 55 2.58 10.82 -3.34
N PHE A 56 1.38 10.23 -3.33
CA PHE A 56 0.29 10.62 -4.24
C PHE A 56 -0.97 11.16 -3.54
N ALA A 57 -1.38 10.58 -2.41
CA ALA A 57 -2.65 10.94 -1.77
C ALA A 57 -2.59 12.24 -0.98
N LYS A 58 -1.47 12.50 -0.29
CA LYS A 58 -1.37 13.57 0.72
C LYS A 58 -2.50 13.41 1.75
N LYS A 59 -3.48 14.33 1.76
CA LYS A 59 -4.67 14.30 2.63
C LYS A 59 -5.98 14.12 1.85
N ARG A 60 -5.92 13.76 0.56
CA ARG A 60 -7.10 13.64 -0.30
C ARG A 60 -7.70 12.24 -0.22
N PHE A 61 -8.92 12.13 0.28
CA PHE A 61 -9.63 10.87 0.48
C PHE A 61 -9.83 10.07 -0.81
N THR A 62 -10.23 10.71 -1.91
CA THR A 62 -10.42 10.03 -3.21
C THR A 62 -9.15 9.32 -3.67
N ARG A 63 -7.97 9.92 -3.46
CA ARG A 63 -6.69 9.31 -3.85
C ARG A 63 -6.32 8.13 -2.94
N HIS A 64 -6.67 8.21 -1.66
CA HIS A 64 -6.51 7.10 -0.73
C HIS A 64 -7.34 5.88 -1.18
N ILE A 65 -8.62 6.09 -1.53
CA ILE A 65 -9.50 5.02 -2.07
C ILE A 65 -8.92 4.42 -3.35
N LEU A 66 -8.46 5.24 -4.29
CA LEU A 66 -7.89 4.74 -5.54
C LEU A 66 -6.63 3.90 -5.31
N ILE A 67 -5.75 4.32 -4.39
CA ILE A 67 -4.55 3.55 -4.03
C ILE A 67 -4.94 2.23 -3.36
N PHE A 68 -5.91 2.26 -2.45
CA PHE A 68 -6.42 1.06 -1.78
C PHE A 68 -6.96 0.05 -2.81
N ALA A 69 -7.85 0.50 -3.70
CA ALA A 69 -8.44 -0.35 -4.72
C ALA A 69 -7.37 -0.91 -5.68
N PHE A 70 -6.43 -0.08 -6.12
CA PHE A 70 -5.32 -0.51 -6.97
C PHE A 70 -4.48 -1.60 -6.29
N LEU A 71 -4.06 -1.39 -5.05
CA LEU A 71 -3.27 -2.38 -4.32
C LEU A 71 -4.06 -3.67 -4.07
N TYR A 72 -5.34 -3.57 -3.69
CA TYR A 72 -6.18 -4.76 -3.51
C TYR A 72 -6.28 -5.60 -4.80
N LEU A 73 -6.53 -4.96 -5.94
CA LEU A 73 -6.56 -5.62 -7.24
C LEU A 73 -5.19 -6.20 -7.64
N LEU A 74 -4.11 -5.49 -7.34
CA LEU A 74 -2.74 -5.97 -7.57
C LEU A 74 -2.46 -7.26 -6.79
N GLY A 75 -2.85 -7.32 -5.52
CA GLY A 75 -2.66 -8.52 -4.69
C GLY A 75 -3.40 -9.72 -5.24
N MET A 76 -4.67 -9.55 -5.62
CA MET A 76 -5.41 -10.63 -6.29
C MET A 76 -4.76 -11.04 -7.62
N SER A 77 -4.27 -10.07 -8.40
CA SER A 77 -3.63 -10.33 -9.70
C SER A 77 -2.33 -11.12 -9.57
N ILE A 78 -1.56 -10.86 -8.51
CA ILE A 78 -0.32 -11.59 -8.20
C ILE A 78 -0.63 -13.06 -7.91
N GLU A 79 -1.62 -13.35 -7.07
CA GLU A 79 -2.07 -14.73 -6.79
C GLU A 79 -2.53 -15.45 -8.06
N TYR A 80 -3.33 -14.77 -8.89
CA TYR A 80 -3.74 -15.32 -10.19
C TYR A 80 -2.55 -15.56 -11.12
N ALA A 81 -1.56 -14.67 -11.13
CA ALA A 81 -0.36 -14.83 -11.95
C ALA A 81 0.50 -16.00 -11.47
N GLN A 82 0.61 -16.23 -10.17
CA GLN A 82 1.29 -17.39 -9.59
C GLN A 82 0.58 -18.70 -9.98
N GLU A 83 -0.75 -18.76 -9.88
CA GLU A 83 -1.52 -19.93 -10.29
C GLU A 83 -1.41 -20.18 -11.80
N TYR A 84 -1.52 -19.14 -12.62
CA TYR A 84 -1.36 -19.22 -14.06
C TYR A 84 0.05 -19.67 -14.47
N SER A 85 1.09 -19.19 -13.78
CA SER A 85 2.48 -19.62 -13.98
C SER A 85 2.63 -21.13 -13.83
N ASN A 86 1.98 -21.74 -12.83
CA ASN A 86 2.00 -23.20 -12.66
C ASN A 86 1.41 -23.96 -13.86
N GLN A 87 0.35 -23.42 -14.47
CA GLN A 87 -0.26 -24.01 -15.67
C GLN A 87 0.67 -23.85 -16.88
N PHE A 88 1.27 -22.67 -17.04
CA PHE A 88 2.15 -22.35 -18.15
C PHE A 88 3.43 -23.19 -18.17
N PHE A 89 4.12 -23.31 -17.03
CA PHE A 89 5.37 -24.08 -16.92
C PHE A 89 5.14 -25.59 -16.75
N ARG A 90 3.88 -26.04 -16.63
CA ARG A 90 3.48 -27.44 -16.36
C ARG A 90 4.22 -28.08 -15.17
N LYS A 91 4.76 -27.24 -14.29
CA LYS A 91 5.49 -27.58 -13.07
C LYS A 91 4.98 -26.65 -11.98
N ARG A 92 4.78 -27.19 -10.79
CA ARG A 92 4.30 -26.43 -9.63
C ARG A 92 5.47 -25.66 -9.02
N ILE A 93 5.71 -24.45 -9.54
CA ILE A 93 6.75 -23.55 -9.04
C ILE A 93 6.20 -22.80 -7.81
N HIS A 94 4.93 -22.40 -7.86
CA HIS A 94 4.18 -21.63 -6.87
C HIS A 94 3.03 -22.41 -6.23
N GLY A 95 2.42 -21.85 -5.19
CA GLY A 95 1.19 -22.37 -4.57
C GLY A 95 -0.01 -22.35 -5.52
N ARG A 96 -1.15 -22.90 -5.06
CA ARG A 96 -2.45 -22.56 -5.67
C ARG A 96 -2.83 -21.15 -5.22
N TYR A 97 -3.81 -20.55 -5.88
CA TYR A 97 -4.41 -19.31 -5.40
C TYR A 97 -4.79 -19.43 -3.92
N ASP A 98 -4.19 -18.62 -3.06
CA ASP A 98 -4.45 -18.64 -1.63
C ASP A 98 -5.32 -17.44 -1.22
N LYS A 99 -6.54 -17.74 -0.77
CA LYS A 99 -7.46 -16.72 -0.26
C LYS A 99 -6.93 -16.09 1.02
N GLU A 100 -6.15 -16.83 1.82
CA GLU A 100 -5.58 -16.33 3.06
C GLU A 100 -4.51 -15.28 2.81
N ASP A 101 -3.78 -15.37 1.71
CA ASP A 101 -2.79 -14.37 1.29
C ASP A 101 -3.48 -13.08 0.85
N VAL A 102 -4.57 -13.17 0.09
CA VAL A 102 -5.42 -12.02 -0.25
C VAL A 102 -6.02 -11.37 0.99
N LEU A 103 -6.50 -12.17 1.95
CA LEU A 103 -7.02 -11.65 3.21
C LEU A 103 -5.91 -10.99 4.05
N SER A 104 -4.70 -11.53 4.03
CA SER A 104 -3.55 -10.95 4.74
C SER A 104 -3.13 -9.62 4.11
N ASN A 105 -3.09 -9.53 2.79
CA ASN A 105 -2.90 -8.27 2.05
C ASN A 105 -3.96 -7.24 2.44
N LEU A 106 -5.23 -7.65 2.48
CA LEU A 106 -6.36 -6.79 2.85
C LEU A 106 -6.25 -6.28 4.30
N LYS A 107 -5.82 -7.12 5.24
CA LYS A 107 -5.57 -6.71 6.64
C LYS A 107 -4.54 -5.58 6.70
N GLY A 108 -3.44 -5.71 5.95
CA GLY A 108 -2.41 -4.68 5.84
C GLY A 108 -2.96 -3.35 5.32
N LEU A 109 -3.76 -3.41 4.26
CA LEU A 109 -4.42 -2.24 3.68
C LEU A 109 -5.37 -1.56 4.67
N ILE A 110 -6.24 -2.32 5.34
CA ILE A 110 -7.19 -1.80 6.33
C ILE A 110 -6.44 -1.18 7.51
N ALA A 111 -5.42 -1.87 8.03
CA ALA A 111 -4.61 -1.36 9.14
C ALA A 111 -3.98 -0.01 8.80
N PHE A 112 -3.43 0.15 7.59
CA PHE A 112 -2.90 1.44 7.15
C PHE A 112 -4.01 2.49 7.00
N SER A 113 -5.16 2.14 6.41
CA SER A 113 -6.29 3.05 6.26
C SER A 113 -6.76 3.61 7.61
N VAL A 114 -6.83 2.78 8.66
CA VAL A 114 -7.16 3.23 10.02
C VAL A 114 -6.15 4.27 10.51
N VAL A 115 -4.85 3.97 10.43
CA VAL A 115 -3.78 4.90 10.84
C VAL A 115 -3.85 6.21 10.05
N TRP A 116 -4.07 6.13 8.74
CA TRP A 116 -4.16 7.29 7.86
C TRP A 116 -5.37 8.17 8.17
N ILE A 117 -6.55 7.58 8.43
CA ILE A 117 -7.76 8.30 8.81
C ILE A 117 -7.54 9.05 10.13
N VAL A 118 -6.95 8.39 11.15
CA VAL A 118 -6.60 9.03 12.42
C VAL A 118 -5.66 10.22 12.19
N TYR A 119 -4.60 10.03 11.39
CA TYR A 119 -3.66 11.10 11.06
C TYR A 119 -4.35 12.29 10.36
N VAL A 120 -5.16 12.03 9.33
CA VAL A 120 -5.87 13.10 8.60
C VAL A 120 -6.83 13.82 9.53
N GLY A 121 -7.59 13.08 10.34
CA GLY A 121 -8.52 13.62 11.33
C GLY A 121 -7.81 14.54 12.34
N LEU A 122 -6.76 14.06 13.01
CA LEU A 122 -5.97 14.85 13.95
C LEU A 122 -5.44 16.14 13.32
N THR A 123 -4.92 16.06 12.10
CA THR A 123 -4.40 17.26 11.42
C THR A 123 -5.48 18.24 10.96
N PHE A 124 -6.73 17.79 10.81
CA PHE A 124 -7.86 18.66 10.54
C PHE A 124 -8.27 19.43 11.81
N PHE A 125 -8.34 18.75 12.95
CA PHE A 125 -8.64 19.39 14.24
C PHE A 125 -7.55 20.38 14.68
N ALA A 126 -6.27 20.00 14.55
CA ALA A 126 -5.13 20.85 14.91
C ALA A 126 -5.01 22.14 14.07
N LYS A 127 -5.68 22.24 12.92
CA LYS A 127 -5.67 23.42 12.05
C LYS A 127 -6.80 24.43 12.33
N ARG A 128 -7.74 24.11 13.23
CA ARG A 128 -8.79 25.05 13.64
C ARG A 128 -8.34 26.28 14.46
N PRO A 129 -7.28 26.26 15.31
CA PRO A 129 -6.98 27.41 16.18
C PRO A 129 -6.40 28.64 15.46
N THR A 130 -5.95 28.51 14.21
CA THR A 130 -5.47 29.66 13.42
C THR A 130 -6.60 30.53 12.85
N TRP A 131 -7.78 29.95 12.58
CA TRP A 131 -8.91 30.71 12.03
C TRP A 131 -9.58 31.62 13.07
N GLN A 132 -9.57 31.23 14.34
CA GLN A 132 -10.07 32.09 15.41
C GLN A 132 -9.13 33.28 15.68
N LYS A 133 -7.80 33.11 15.56
CA LYS A 133 -6.85 34.20 15.77
C LYS A 133 -6.89 35.29 14.70
N GLU A 134 -7.12 34.97 13.43
CA GLU A 134 -7.27 35.98 12.36
C GLU A 134 -8.60 36.74 12.45
N ALA A 135 -9.67 36.05 12.88
CA ALA A 135 -10.98 36.65 13.09
C ALA A 135 -11.03 37.57 14.33
N ASP A 136 -10.22 37.29 15.36
CA ASP A 136 -10.11 38.13 16.55
C ASP A 136 -9.07 39.26 16.42
N SER A 137 -8.08 39.15 15.51
CA SER A 137 -7.10 40.23 15.24
C SER A 137 -7.58 41.29 14.24
N SER A 138 -8.79 41.13 13.69
CA SER A 138 -9.43 42.05 12.75
C SER A 138 -10.64 42.79 13.35
N LYS A 139 -10.83 42.67 14.67
CA LYS A 139 -11.72 43.50 15.49
C LYS A 139 -10.88 44.47 16.32
#